data_AF-A0A561B2P6-F1
#
_entry.id   AF-A0A561B2P6-F1
#
_cell.length_a   1.000
_cell.length_b   1.000
_cell.length_c   1.000
_cell.angle_alpha   90.00
_cell.angle_beta   90.00
_cell.angle_gamma   90.00
#
_symmetry.space_group_name_H-M   'P 1'
#
loop_
_entity.id
_entity.type
_entity.pdbx_description
1 polymer ?
#
loop_
_entity_poly.entity_id
_entity_poly.type
_entity_poly.pdbx_seq_one_letter_code
_entity_poly.pdbx_strand_id
1 'polypeptide(L)'
;MRKIMYYVHQSLDGFIEGPNGEFDWAQLGPELAAYSMGLTERSGIFLYGRTVWEMMSSYWPRADATDADQHAMEFAPVWREMPKLVLVAQLRRPDGPAPARPGVRRVSPCAVS
;
A
#
# COMPACT_ATOMS: atom_id res chain seq x y z
N MET A 1 9.52 -21.56 -0.35
CA MET A 1 8.78 -20.49 -1.06
C MET A 1 7.91 -19.74 -0.05
N ARG A 2 7.81 -18.41 -0.14
CA ARG A 2 6.87 -17.64 0.70
C ARG A 2 5.49 -17.61 0.06
N LYS A 3 4.43 -17.50 0.87
CA LYS A 3 3.04 -17.35 0.38
C LYS A 3 2.79 -15.90 -0.04
N ILE A 4 2.04 -15.70 -1.11
CA ILE A 4 1.56 -14.39 -1.55
C ILE A 4 0.08 -14.30 -1.16
N MET A 5 -0.29 -13.21 -0.48
CA MET A 5 -1.68 -12.89 -0.15
C MET A 5 -2.11 -11.71 -1.00
N TYR A 6 -3.24 -11.82 -1.68
CA TYR A 6 -3.85 -10.74 -2.45
C TYR A 6 -5.11 -10.27 -1.71
N TYR A 7 -5.18 -8.98 -1.44
CA TYR A 7 -6.29 -8.35 -0.74
C TYR A 7 -6.57 -7.01 -1.40
N VAL A 8 -7.82 -6.83 -1.85
CA VAL A 8 -8.26 -5.65 -2.59
C VAL A 8 -9.73 -5.39 -2.27
N HIS A 9 -10.12 -4.11 -2.19
CA HIS A 9 -11.52 -3.72 -2.18
C HIS A 9 -12.04 -3.67 -3.61
N GLN A 10 -13.18 -4.32 -3.86
CA GLN A 10 -13.76 -4.42 -5.19
C GLN A 10 -15.28 -4.21 -5.10
N SER A 11 -15.84 -3.44 -6.02
CA SER A 11 -17.28 -3.27 -6.19
C SER A 11 -17.93 -4.56 -6.72
N LEU A 12 -19.25 -4.68 -6.59
CA LEU A 12 -19.97 -5.88 -7.02
C LEU A 12 -19.83 -6.18 -8.52
N ASP A 13 -19.70 -5.13 -9.33
CA ASP A 13 -19.50 -5.17 -10.77
C ASP A 13 -18.01 -5.27 -11.19
N GLY A 14 -17.09 -5.42 -10.23
CA GLY A 14 -15.71 -5.83 -10.48
C GLY A 14 -14.68 -4.70 -10.56
N PHE A 15 -15.03 -3.46 -10.23
CA PHE A 15 -14.13 -2.31 -10.26
C PHE A 15 -13.43 -2.09 -8.92
N ILE A 16 -12.21 -1.56 -8.97
CA ILE A 16 -11.38 -1.28 -7.77
C ILE A 16 -11.12 0.21 -7.56
N GLU A 17 -11.56 1.06 -8.49
CA GLU A 17 -11.47 2.51 -8.45
C GLU A 17 -12.66 3.11 -9.21
N GLY A 18 -12.99 4.37 -8.91
CA GLY A 18 -13.98 5.13 -9.64
C GLY A 18 -13.52 5.54 -11.05
N PRO A 19 -14.40 6.13 -11.87
CA PRO A 19 -14.09 6.50 -13.26
C PRO A 19 -12.91 7.46 -13.45
N ASN A 20 -12.53 8.22 -12.41
CA ASN A 20 -11.37 9.12 -12.42
C ASN A 20 -10.26 8.66 -11.45
N GLY A 21 -10.27 7.39 -11.03
CA GLY A 21 -9.28 6.83 -10.10
C GLY A 21 -9.61 7.06 -8.62
N GLU A 22 -10.86 7.34 -8.28
CA GLU A 22 -11.29 7.58 -6.91
C GLU A 22 -11.31 6.30 -6.07
N PHE A 23 -10.93 6.42 -4.79
CA PHE A 23 -10.96 5.33 -3.80
C PHE A 23 -11.66 5.73 -2.50
N ASP A 24 -12.51 6.76 -2.54
CA ASP A 24 -13.27 7.32 -1.42
C ASP A 24 -14.51 6.50 -1.03
N TRP A 25 -14.93 5.58 -1.89
CA TRP A 25 -16.09 4.70 -1.69
C TRP A 25 -15.77 3.47 -0.82
N ALA A 26 -14.50 3.07 -0.72
CA ALA A 26 -14.08 1.88 0.01
C ALA A 26 -14.05 2.16 1.52
N GLN A 27 -15.19 1.99 2.19
CA GLN A 27 -15.28 2.15 3.64
C GLN A 27 -14.92 0.86 4.37
N LEU A 28 -13.92 0.94 5.26
CA LEU A 28 -13.62 -0.15 6.18
C LEU A 28 -14.48 0.01 7.44
N GLY A 29 -15.56 -0.76 7.52
CA GLY A 29 -16.26 -0.97 8.79
C GLY A 29 -15.34 -1.68 9.82
N PRO A 30 -15.69 -1.67 11.12
CA PRO A 30 -14.83 -2.21 12.18
C PRO A 30 -14.40 -3.67 11.97
N GLU A 31 -15.31 -4.51 11.48
CA GLU A 31 -15.03 -5.93 11.21
C GLU A 31 -13.98 -6.09 10.10
N LEU A 32 -14.14 -5.35 9.00
CA LEU A 32 -13.23 -5.43 7.86
C LEU A 32 -11.85 -4.83 8.19
N ALA A 33 -11.83 -3.77 9.00
CA ALA A 33 -10.61 -3.18 9.54
C ALA A 33 -9.84 -4.21 10.40
N ALA A 34 -10.52 -4.90 11.31
CA ALA A 34 -9.91 -5.94 12.15
C ALA A 34 -9.39 -7.12 11.31
N TYR A 35 -10.15 -7.55 10.30
CA TYR A 35 -9.72 -8.60 9.38
C TYR A 35 -8.45 -8.19 8.59
N SER A 36 -8.42 -6.95 8.08
CA SER A 36 -7.27 -6.37 7.38
C SER A 36 -6.03 -6.27 8.29
N MET A 37 -6.21 -5.90 9.55
CA MET A 37 -5.13 -5.88 10.53
C MET A 37 -4.56 -7.29 10.76
N GLY A 38 -5.43 -8.29 10.94
CA GLY A 38 -4.98 -9.68 11.10
C GLY A 38 -4.22 -10.20 9.87
N LEU A 39 -4.59 -9.80 8.65
CA LEU A 39 -3.79 -10.09 7.44
C LEU A 39 -2.42 -9.43 7.48
N THR A 40 -2.36 -8.20 7.97
CA THR A 40 -1.14 -7.39 8.08
C THR A 40 -0.16 -7.98 9.08
N GLU A 41 -0.63 -8.43 10.25
CA GLU A 41 0.21 -9.08 11.28
C GLU A 41 0.87 -10.37 10.77
N ARG A 42 0.23 -11.08 9.85
CA ARG A 42 0.78 -12.28 9.21
C ARG A 42 1.71 -11.98 8.03
N SER A 43 1.85 -10.70 7.66
CA SER A 43 2.63 -10.25 6.52
C SER A 43 3.99 -9.71 6.96
N GLY A 44 5.04 -10.02 6.20
CA GLY A 44 6.39 -9.48 6.45
C GLY A 44 6.84 -8.41 5.46
N ILE A 45 6.04 -8.13 4.43
CA ILE A 45 6.33 -7.13 3.39
C ILE A 45 5.03 -6.75 2.69
N PHE A 46 4.88 -5.46 2.34
CA PHE A 46 3.82 -5.01 1.44
C PHE A 46 4.34 -4.93 0.01
N LEU A 47 3.52 -5.43 -0.92
CA LEU A 47 3.80 -5.42 -2.35
C LEU A 47 2.83 -4.45 -3.04
N TYR A 48 3.37 -3.49 -3.78
CA TYR A 48 2.57 -2.50 -4.50
C TYR A 48 2.99 -2.41 -5.97
N GLY A 49 2.04 -2.10 -6.84
CA GLY A 49 2.35 -1.50 -8.14
C GLY A 49 2.64 0.00 -8.00
N ARG A 50 3.12 0.64 -9.08
CA ARG A 50 3.43 2.09 -9.08
C ARG A 50 2.25 2.96 -8.63
N THR A 51 1.10 2.81 -9.28
CA THR A 51 -0.09 3.66 -9.05
C THR A 51 -0.58 3.55 -7.61
N VAL A 52 -0.77 2.32 -7.13
CA VAL A 52 -1.18 2.07 -5.73
C VAL A 52 -0.14 2.59 -4.75
N TRP A 53 1.15 2.43 -5.04
CA TRP A 53 2.20 3.00 -4.20
C TRP A 53 2.10 4.52 -4.08
N GLU A 54 1.88 5.23 -5.19
CA GLU A 54 1.75 6.69 -5.19
C GLU A 54 0.59 7.12 -4.30
N MET A 55 -0.59 6.52 -4.47
CA MET A 55 -1.78 6.75 -3.63
C MET A 55 -1.55 6.44 -2.15
N MET A 56 -1.02 5.25 -1.84
CA MET A 56 -0.81 4.83 -0.45
C MET A 56 0.25 5.70 0.23
N SER A 57 1.29 6.07 -0.50
CA SER A 57 2.42 6.83 0.03
C SER A 57 2.15 8.34 0.18
N SER A 58 1.07 8.86 -0.41
CA SER A 58 0.58 10.22 -0.14
C SER A 58 -0.29 10.29 1.10
N TYR A 59 -1.03 9.22 1.42
CA TYR A 59 -1.97 9.18 2.56
C TYR A 59 -1.33 8.67 3.85
N TRP A 60 -0.82 7.43 3.85
CA TRP A 60 -0.45 6.70 5.07
C TRP A 60 0.68 7.29 5.92
N PRO A 61 1.66 8.07 5.40
CA PRO A 61 2.69 8.66 6.26
C PRO A 61 2.14 9.55 7.37
N ARG A 62 0.96 10.14 7.19
CA ARG A 62 0.33 11.08 8.13
C ARG A 62 -1.14 10.75 8.42
N ALA A 63 -1.57 9.52 8.14
CA ALA A 63 -2.97 9.13 8.30
C ALA A 63 -3.44 9.12 9.77
N ASP A 64 -2.52 9.06 10.72
CA ASP A 64 -2.74 9.15 12.17
C ASP A 64 -2.54 10.58 12.73
N ALA A 65 -2.66 11.61 11.89
CA ALA A 65 -2.67 13.00 12.34
C ALA A 65 -4.01 13.37 13.04
N THR A 66 -4.16 14.63 13.47
CA THR A 66 -5.36 15.12 14.15
C THR A 66 -6.64 14.78 13.38
N ASP A 67 -7.66 14.29 14.09
CA ASP A 67 -8.96 13.83 13.58
C ASP A 67 -8.96 12.51 12.78
N ALA A 68 -7.92 11.67 12.94
CA ALA A 68 -7.89 10.32 12.39
C ALA A 68 -8.92 9.37 13.03
N ASP A 69 -9.48 8.47 12.24
CA ASP A 69 -10.27 7.36 12.76
C ASP A 69 -9.38 6.31 13.46
N GLN A 70 -10.01 5.43 14.25
CA GLN A 70 -9.29 4.40 15.01
C GLN A 70 -8.45 3.48 14.10
N HIS A 71 -8.96 3.13 12.92
CA HIS A 71 -8.23 2.25 12.00
C HIS A 71 -6.95 2.92 11.48
N ALA A 72 -7.03 4.20 11.14
CA ALA A 72 -5.88 4.97 10.69
C ALA A 72 -4.84 5.13 11.80
N MET A 73 -5.27 5.38 13.05
CA MET A 73 -4.38 5.45 14.22
C MET A 73 -3.61 4.15 14.46
N GLU A 74 -4.27 3.00 14.28
CA GLU A 74 -3.65 1.68 14.50
C GLU A 74 -2.78 1.25 13.31
N PHE A 75 -3.24 1.47 12.07
CA PHE A 75 -2.58 0.96 10.88
C PHE A 75 -1.44 1.84 10.38
N ALA A 76 -1.50 3.17 10.54
CA ALA A 76 -0.47 4.06 10.00
C ALA A 76 0.94 3.79 10.56
N PRO A 77 1.15 3.55 11.87
CA PRO A 77 2.46 3.15 12.41
C PRO A 77 2.97 1.85 11.79
N VAL A 78 2.13 0.81 11.74
CA VAL A 78 2.45 -0.49 11.14
C VAL A 78 2.80 -0.32 9.67
N TRP A 79 2.03 0.49 8.95
CA TRP A 79 2.32 0.82 7.56
C TRP A 79 3.63 1.58 7.43
N ARG A 80 4.03 2.47 8.33
CA ARG A 80 5.34 3.13 8.20
C ARG A 80 6.51 2.15 8.39
N GLU A 81 6.40 1.22 9.32
CA GLU A 81 7.47 0.28 9.68
C GLU A 81 7.62 -0.90 8.71
N MET A 82 6.50 -1.43 8.20
CA MET A 82 6.50 -2.61 7.34
C MET A 82 7.40 -2.38 6.11
N PRO A 83 8.29 -3.31 5.73
CA PRO A 83 9.02 -3.18 4.47
C PRO A 83 8.08 -3.08 3.26
N LYS A 84 8.45 -2.31 2.25
CA LYS A 84 7.69 -2.19 0.99
C LYS A 84 8.51 -2.61 -0.21
N LEU A 85 7.87 -3.35 -1.12
CA LEU A 85 8.36 -3.67 -2.45
C LEU A 85 7.42 -3.04 -3.48
N VAL A 86 7.95 -2.19 -4.34
CA VAL A 86 7.20 -1.54 -5.42
C VAL A 86 7.66 -2.12 -6.75
N LEU A 87 6.75 -2.81 -7.43
CA LEU A 87 6.98 -3.37 -8.76
C LEU A 87 6.69 -2.31 -9.81
N VAL A 88 7.69 -2.09 -10.68
CA VAL A 88 7.59 -1.12 -11.78
C VAL A 88 8.06 -1.76 -13.07
N ALA A 89 7.32 -1.57 -14.16
CA ALA A 89 7.71 -2.09 -15.48
C ALA A 89 9.09 -1.58 -15.92
N GLN A 90 9.40 -0.32 -15.60
CA GLN A 90 10.69 0.31 -15.89
C GLN A 90 11.24 1.01 -14.65
N LEU A 91 12.49 0.67 -14.30
CA LEU A 91 13.31 1.38 -13.33
C LEU A 91 13.80 2.67 -13.98
N ARG A 92 13.06 3.76 -13.78
CA ARG A 92 13.57 5.09 -14.13
C ARG A 92 14.61 5.45 -13.09
N ARG A 93 15.88 5.50 -13.50
CA ARG A 93 16.96 6.05 -12.67
C ARG A 93 16.60 7.52 -12.41
N PRO A 94 16.52 7.98 -11.16
CA PRO A 94 16.28 9.39 -10.92
C PRO A 94 17.46 10.19 -11.46
N ASP A 95 17.18 11.28 -12.18
CA ASP A 95 18.17 12.30 -12.49
C ASP A 95 18.43 13.09 -11.19
N GLY A 96 19.30 12.56 -10.34
CA GLY A 96 19.63 13.12 -9.02
C GLY A 96 19.49 12.10 -7.87
N PRO A 97 19.91 12.45 -6.65
CA PRO A 97 19.81 11.57 -5.49
C PRO A 97 18.33 11.27 -5.21
N ALA A 98 17.98 9.98 -5.22
CA ALA A 98 16.64 9.52 -4.85
C ALA A 98 16.35 9.95 -3.41
N PRO A 99 15.13 10.43 -3.07
CA PRO A 99 14.75 10.51 -1.67
C PRO A 99 14.76 9.08 -1.11
N ALA A 100 15.75 8.79 -0.27
CA ALA A 100 15.87 7.51 0.40
C ALA A 100 14.73 7.42 1.44
N ARG A 101 13.67 6.66 1.12
CA ARG A 101 12.70 6.21 2.13
C ARG A 101 13.19 4.86 2.66
N PRO A 102 13.63 4.78 3.92
CA PRO A 102 14.06 3.51 4.52
C PRO A 102 12.99 2.43 4.32
N GLY A 103 13.39 1.21 3.95
CA GLY A 103 12.48 0.08 3.82
C GLY A 103 11.67 -0.01 2.52
N VAL A 104 11.80 0.95 1.57
CA VAL A 104 11.14 0.87 0.25
C VAL A 104 12.13 0.41 -0.82
N ARG A 105 11.87 -0.73 -1.45
CA ARG A 105 12.64 -1.21 -2.61
C ARG A 105 11.80 -1.11 -3.88
N ARG A 106 12.34 -0.50 -4.93
CA ARG A 106 11.77 -0.54 -6.28
C ARG A 106 12.44 -1.66 -7.06
N VAL A 107 11.65 -2.56 -7.64
CA VAL A 107 12.15 -3.67 -8.45
C VAL A 107 11.43 -3.68 -9.78
N SER A 108 12.20 -3.86 -10.86
CA SER A 108 11.62 -4.18 -12.17
C SER A 108 11.65 -5.68 -12.42
N PRO A 109 10.56 -6.27 -12.95
CA PRO A 109 10.57 -7.68 -13.30
C PRO A 109 11.63 -8.02 -14.35
N CYS A 110 11.98 -7.09 -15.25
CA CYS A 110 13.05 -7.26 -16.24
C CYS A 110 14.48 -7.13 -15.67
N ALA A 111 14.64 -6.72 -14.40
CA ALA A 111 15.95 -6.60 -13.76
C ALA A 111 16.36 -7.87 -12.98
N VAL A 112 15.50 -8.88 -12.97
CA VAL A 112 15.80 -10.21 -12.41
C VAL A 112 16.34 -11.06 -13.56
N SER A 113 17.64 -10.94 -13.82
CA SER A 113 18.43 -11.86 -14.64
C SER A 113 18.99 -12.98 -13.78
#